data_AF-A0A212AJD4-F1
#
_entry.id   AF-A0A212AJD4-F1
#
_cell.length_a   1.000
_cell.length_b   1.000
_cell.length_c   1.000
_cell.angle_alpha   90.00
_cell.angle_beta   90.00
_cell.angle_gamma   90.00
#
_symmetry.space_group_name_H-M   'P 1'
#
loop_
_entity.id
_entity.type
_entity.pdbx_description
1 polymer ?
#
loop_
_entity_poly.entity_id
_entity_poly.type
_entity_poly.pdbx_seq_one_letter_code
_entity_poly.pdbx_strand_id
1 'polypeptide(L)'
;MALSIKTEEADRLARELSRMTGETMTDAITQAMRERLDRLRAEQEAHVDYVARAQAFVRKHADKFDRRPVTKQEWDEAVGDTPEELGFPK
;
A
#
# COMPACT_ATOMS: atom_id res chain seq x y z
N MET A 1 -6.94 -7.62 -30.89
CA MET A 1 -5.84 -8.57 -30.60
C MET A 1 -6.41 -9.71 -29.76
N ALA A 2 -5.87 -10.93 -29.88
CA ALA A 2 -6.34 -12.08 -29.11
C ALA A 2 -5.42 -12.35 -27.91
N LEU A 3 -6.01 -12.53 -26.73
CA LEU A 3 -5.34 -12.99 -25.52
C LEU A 3 -5.53 -14.51 -25.41
N SER A 4 -4.45 -15.28 -25.33
CA SER A 4 -4.52 -16.74 -25.14
C SER A 4 -4.08 -17.11 -23.72
N ILE A 5 -5.00 -17.68 -22.94
CA ILE A 5 -4.75 -18.21 -21.60
C ILE A 5 -4.99 -19.72 -21.67
N LYS A 6 -4.01 -20.53 -21.28
CA LYS A 6 -3.98 -22.00 -21.50
C LYS A 6 -3.95 -22.82 -20.21
N THR A 7 -4.59 -22.32 -19.16
CA THR A 7 -4.69 -23.05 -17.89
C THR A 7 -6.13 -23.53 -17.69
N GLU A 8 -6.30 -24.76 -17.19
CA GLU A 8 -7.62 -25.33 -16.89
C GLU A 8 -8.37 -24.50 -15.84
N GLU A 9 -7.63 -23.94 -14.88
CA GLU A 9 -8.18 -23.07 -13.86
C GLU A 9 -8.80 -21.80 -14.44
N ALA A 10 -8.13 -21.14 -15.39
CA ALA A 10 -8.66 -19.91 -16.00
C ALA A 10 -9.90 -20.20 -16.83
N ASP A 11 -9.94 -21.31 -17.59
CA ASP A 11 -11.14 -21.70 -18.34
C ASP A 11 -12.31 -22.00 -17.40
N ARG A 12 -12.07 -22.73 -16.30
CA ARG A 12 -13.10 -23.02 -15.29
C ARG A 12 -13.65 -21.74 -14.66
N LEU A 13 -12.78 -20.83 -14.21
CA LEU A 13 -13.17 -19.56 -13.60
C LEU A 13 -13.95 -18.69 -14.59
N ALA A 14 -13.50 -18.60 -15.84
CA ALA A 14 -14.15 -17.82 -16.88
C ALA A 14 -15.57 -18.34 -17.19
N ARG A 15 -15.74 -19.66 -17.27
CA ARG A 15 -17.05 -20.29 -17.49
C ARG A 15 -17.97 -20.10 -16.29
N GLU A 16 -17.46 -20.24 -15.08
CA GLU A 16 -18.22 -20.02 -13.87
C GLU A 16 -18.71 -18.58 -13.79
N LEU A 17 -17.81 -17.62 -13.97
CA LEU A 17 -18.14 -16.20 -13.94
C LEU A 17 -19.19 -15.84 -15.00
N SER A 18 -18.98 -16.25 -16.25
CA SER A 18 -19.94 -16.03 -17.34
C SER A 18 -21.33 -16.63 -17.05
N ARG A 19 -21.41 -17.83 -16.46
CA ARG A 19 -22.69 -18.43 -16.07
C ARG A 19 -23.37 -17.67 -14.93
N MET A 20 -22.61 -17.15 -13.98
CA MET A 20 -23.14 -16.41 -12.84
C MET A 20 -23.63 -15.02 -13.23
N THR A 21 -22.93 -14.34 -14.14
CA THR A 21 -23.30 -12.99 -14.58
C THR A 21 -24.29 -12.97 -15.76
N GLY A 22 -24.39 -14.08 -16.50
CA GLY A 22 -25.17 -14.15 -17.74
C GLY A 22 -24.50 -13.44 -18.93
N GLU A 23 -23.24 -13.03 -18.77
CA GLU A 23 -22.45 -12.33 -19.79
C GLU A 23 -21.69 -13.34 -20.67
N THR A 24 -21.16 -12.87 -21.80
CA THR A 24 -20.22 -13.69 -22.58
C THR A 24 -18.93 -13.91 -21.80
N MET A 25 -18.22 -15.01 -22.08
CA MET A 25 -16.94 -15.30 -21.42
C MET A 25 -15.92 -14.16 -21.59
N THR A 26 -15.93 -13.50 -22.76
CA THR A 26 -15.09 -12.34 -23.02
C THR A 26 -15.48 -11.13 -22.18
N ASP A 27 -16.77 -10.81 -22.10
CA ASP A 27 -17.25 -9.66 -21.33
C ASP A 27 -17.00 -9.86 -19.83
N ALA A 28 -17.33 -11.05 -19.31
CA ALA A 28 -17.13 -11.41 -17.92
C ALA A 28 -15.66 -11.29 -17.51
N ILE A 29 -14.73 -11.85 -18.30
CA ILE A 29 -13.29 -11.75 -18.03
C ILE A 29 -12.81 -10.28 -18.15
N THR A 30 -13.27 -9.55 -19.16
CA THR A 30 -12.87 -8.14 -19.37
C THR A 30 -13.30 -7.28 -18.19
N GLN A 31 -14.52 -7.48 -17.70
CA GLN A 31 -15.05 -6.75 -16.57
C GLN A 31 -14.32 -7.12 -15.27
N ALA A 32 -14.09 -8.40 -15.00
CA ALA A 32 -13.33 -8.83 -13.82
C ALA A 32 -11.89 -8.26 -13.79
N MET A 33 -11.21 -8.24 -14.94
CA MET A 33 -9.88 -7.62 -15.06
C MET A 33 -9.94 -6.12 -14.81
N ARG A 34 -10.92 -5.43 -15.39
CA ARG A 34 -11.12 -3.98 -15.19
C ARG A 34 -11.33 -3.67 -13.71
N GLU A 35 -12.25 -4.36 -13.05
CA GLU A 35 -12.53 -4.17 -11.63
C GLU A 35 -11.31 -4.45 -10.75
N ARG A 36 -10.52 -5.49 -11.07
CA ARG A 36 -9.29 -5.77 -10.32
C ARG A 36 -8.26 -4.66 -10.51
N LEU A 37 -8.08 -4.18 -11.74
CA LEU A 37 -7.18 -3.07 -12.02
C LEU A 37 -7.62 -1.78 -11.32
N ASP A 38 -8.91 -1.49 -11.30
CA ASP A 38 -9.45 -0.29 -10.66
C ASP A 38 -9.29 -0.33 -9.15
N ARG A 39 -9.51 -1.50 -8.50
CA ARG A 39 -9.19 -1.69 -7.07
C ARG A 39 -7.71 -1.44 -6.77
N LEU A 40 -6.81 -2.00 -7.59
CA LEU A 40 -5.36 -1.82 -7.39
C LEU A 40 -4.92 -0.36 -7.62
N ARG A 41 -5.51 0.33 -8.59
CA ARG A 41 -5.26 1.76 -8.83
C ARG A 41 -5.72 2.61 -7.66
N ALA A 42 -6.94 2.36 -7.15
CA ALA A 42 -7.47 3.07 -5.99
C ALA A 42 -6.61 2.85 -4.73
N GLU A 43 -6.15 1.62 -4.48
CA GLU A 43 -5.20 1.31 -3.40
C GLU A 43 -3.89 2.10 -3.56
N GLN A 44 -3.35 2.17 -4.77
CA GLN A 44 -2.12 2.91 -5.06
C GLN A 44 -2.30 4.43 -4.92
N GLU A 45 -3.41 4.98 -5.41
CA GLU A 45 -3.75 6.39 -5.25
C GLU A 45 -3.92 6.78 -3.78
N ALA A 46 -4.62 5.95 -2.99
CA ALA A 46 -4.76 6.17 -1.55
C ALA A 46 -3.40 6.17 -0.82
N HIS A 47 -2.48 5.28 -1.23
CA HIS A 47 -1.13 5.27 -0.68
C HIS A 47 -0.32 6.52 -1.08
N VAL A 48 -0.42 6.95 -2.34
CA VAL A 48 0.21 8.19 -2.82
C VAL A 48 -0.36 9.41 -2.09
N ASP A 49 -1.68 9.47 -1.88
CA ASP A 49 -2.34 10.53 -1.10
C ASP A 49 -1.82 10.55 0.34
N TYR A 50 -1.68 9.39 0.99
CA TYR A 50 -1.12 9.32 2.34
C TYR A 50 0.29 9.93 2.41
N VAL A 51 1.19 9.54 1.49
CA VAL A 51 2.56 10.07 1.45
C VAL A 51 2.56 11.58 1.16
N ALA A 52 1.80 12.03 0.17
CA ALA A 52 1.69 13.45 -0.18
C ALA A 52 1.15 14.28 0.99
N ARG A 53 0.13 13.77 1.69
CA ARG A 53 -0.48 14.38 2.86
C ARG A 53 0.47 14.42 4.05
N ALA A 54 1.21 13.35 4.32
CA ALA A 54 2.23 13.31 5.36
C ALA A 54 3.35 14.33 5.08
N GLN A 55 3.84 14.41 3.85
CA GLN A 55 4.83 15.40 3.46
C GLN A 55 4.28 16.84 3.55
N ALA A 56 3.04 17.07 3.13
CA ALA A 56 2.39 18.39 3.25
C ALA A 56 2.23 18.80 4.72
N PHE A 57 1.85 17.86 5.59
CA PHE A 57 1.78 18.07 7.03
C PHE A 57 3.16 18.45 7.60
N VAL A 58 4.21 17.69 7.27
CA VAL A 58 5.59 17.99 7.71
C VAL A 58 6.01 19.37 7.22
N ARG A 59 5.84 19.69 5.92
CA ARG A 59 6.20 21.00 5.36
C ARG A 59 5.50 22.16 6.07
N LYS A 60 4.22 21.99 6.44
CA LYS A 60 3.41 23.01 7.13
C LYS A 60 3.85 23.28 8.57
N HIS A 61 4.53 22.33 9.21
CA HIS A 61 4.93 22.44 10.61
C HIS A 61 6.45 22.47 10.82
N ALA A 62 7.23 22.32 9.75
CA ALA A 62 8.68 22.19 9.79
C ALA A 62 9.40 23.39 10.41
N ASP A 63 8.79 24.58 10.38
CA ASP A 63 9.27 25.81 10.99
C ASP A 63 9.07 25.87 12.51
N LYS A 64 8.16 25.05 13.05
CA LYS A 64 7.80 25.05 14.47
C LYS A 64 8.70 24.18 15.35
N PHE A 65 9.53 23.34 14.74
CA PHE A 65 10.36 22.37 15.44
C PHE A 65 11.83 22.54 15.05
N ASP A 66 12.74 22.41 16.02
CA ASP A 66 14.16 22.22 15.71
C ASP A 66 14.33 20.82 15.08
N ARG A 67 14.91 20.78 13.88
CA ARG A 67 15.12 19.56 13.09
C ARG A 67 16.60 19.21 12.95
N ARG A 68 17.46 19.77 13.79
CA ARG A 68 18.86 19.34 13.86
C ARG A 68 18.93 17.87 14.26
N PRO A 69 19.93 17.10 13.79
CA PRO A 69 20.16 15.76 14.29
C PRO A 69 20.29 15.77 15.82
N VAL A 70 19.56 14.90 16.49
CA VAL A 70 19.62 14.72 17.95
C VAL A 70 20.84 13.86 18.27
N THR A 71 21.59 14.23 19.31
CA THR A 71 22.70 13.40 19.80
C THR A 71 22.17 12.17 20.55
N LYS A 72 22.99 11.13 20.67
CA LYS A 72 22.60 9.94 21.45
C LYS A 72 22.22 10.30 22.88
N GLN A 73 22.99 11.18 23.53
CA GLN A 73 22.73 11.62 24.89
C GLN A 73 21.38 12.35 25.01
N GLU A 74 21.10 13.32 24.13
CA GLU A 74 19.81 14.04 24.13
C GLU A 74 18.63 13.10 23.88
N TRP A 75 18.81 12.06 23.05
CA TRP A 75 17.81 11.03 22.86
C TRP A 75 17.59 10.21 24.13
N ASP A 76 18.66 9.65 24.70
CA ASP A 76 18.62 8.83 25.92
C ASP A 76 17.97 9.60 27.09
N GLU A 77 18.27 10.89 27.25
CA GLU A 77 17.64 11.78 28.24
C GLU A 77 16.14 12.03 27.97
N ALA A 78 15.73 12.09 26.70
CA ALA A 78 14.34 12.37 26.31
C ALA A 78 13.41 11.15 26.40
N VAL A 79 13.89 9.94 26.10
CA VAL A 79 13.09 8.71 26.25
C VAL A 79 13.02 8.23 27.70
N GLY A 80 13.92 8.71 28.58
CA GLY A 80 13.91 8.40 30.02
C GLY A 80 14.35 6.97 30.36
N ASP A 81 14.88 6.25 29.37
CA ASP A 81 15.48 4.94 29.52
C ASP A 81 16.97 5.06 29.20
N THR A 82 17.81 5.00 30.22
CA THR A 82 19.25 4.83 29.96
C THR A 82 19.52 3.39 29.48
N PRO A 83 20.52 3.16 28.60
CA PRO A 83 20.90 1.81 28.20
C PRO A 83 21.21 0.88 29.39
N GLU A 84 21.64 1.45 30.52
CA GLU A 84 21.86 0.74 31.79
C GLU A 84 20.56 0.27 32.47
N GLU A 85 19.44 0.99 32.32
CA GLU A 85 18.11 0.63 32.86
C GLU A 85 17.38 -0.42 32.01
N LEU A 86 17.66 -0.45 30.71
CA LEU A 86 17.08 -1.42 29.76
C LEU A 86 17.89 -2.72 29.60
N GLY A 87 19.05 -2.85 30.26
CA GLY A 87 19.85 -4.08 30.28
C GLY A 87 20.56 -4.42 28.96
N PHE A 88 20.81 -3.44 28.09
CA PHE A 88 21.58 -3.66 26.86
C PHE A 88 23.10 -3.59 27.14
N PRO A 89 23.90 -4.56 26.65
CA PRO A 89 25.36 -4.52 26.83
C PRO A 89 25.99 -3.36 26.04
N LYS A 90 27.05 -2.78 26.61
CA LYS A 90 27.83 -1.65 26.05
C LYS A 90 28.42 -1.93 24.68
#